data_AF-A0A1G2XAD1-F1
#
_entry.id   AF-A0A1G2XAD1-F1
#
_cell.length_a   1.000
_cell.length_b   1.000
_cell.length_c   1.000
_cell.angle_alpha   90.00
_cell.angle_beta   90.00
_cell.angle_gamma   90.00
#
_symmetry.space_group_name_H-M   'P 1'
#
loop_
_entity.id
_entity.type
_entity.pdbx_description
1 polymer ?
#
loop_
_entity_poly.entity_id
_entity_poly.type
_entity_poly.pdbx_seq_one_letter_code
_entity_poly.pdbx_strand_id
1 'polypeptide(L)'
;MASGKKNFFKFIAMFMQKKYSLLFFPMIFLFTVTVAVYPEEVVIPGDKKLEEGFSELSNKNKVEKELHLYVTDGYQEMADGELIYFWGYIHAKDFSDVGEIKTKEERNTKLLPIKVPGDEIRLTSGKNYVIVLHNAGWYETEKHSGVNHVAHTIHFHGLDLIPAVDGVPSLPYSPVFPGEKFRYFLTIPDDLEGSYMGHCHVDTTNHLMSGLYFPLIIEKTPNEIYGYKFDREYTLLMSEVDSEYMEMLRTEGNIRRGLDWKSNYFMLNGRIFMDNLTNPLSTINDPKTRIVAYEGETVLIRLMAVGYNHIYAWHPHGYHGLIIGTDGRKLSYPYEKDTLLIGSGERYDILYKIPDFSSQRGCLSCNYGPGISIAHDHNMMGMVSQGIYPHGPQTIFDVRQKSVKPEK
;
A
#
# COMPACT_ATOMS: atom_id res chain seq x y z
N MET A 1 1.99 -23.04 29.56
CA MET A 1 2.84 -22.18 28.70
C MET A 1 2.60 -20.69 29.01
N ALA A 2 2.92 -20.21 30.21
CA ALA A 2 2.53 -18.84 30.66
C ALA A 2 3.70 -17.96 31.14
N SER A 3 4.92 -18.48 31.22
CA SER A 3 6.11 -17.75 31.70
C SER A 3 6.79 -16.88 30.63
N GLY A 4 6.67 -17.23 29.35
CA GLY A 4 7.34 -16.52 28.25
C GLY A 4 6.83 -15.08 28.03
N LYS A 5 5.51 -14.89 27.93
CA LYS A 5 4.92 -13.55 27.69
C LYS A 5 5.26 -12.55 28.81
N LYS A 6 5.33 -12.98 30.07
CA LYS A 6 5.69 -12.11 31.22
C LYS A 6 7.12 -11.58 31.18
N ASN A 7 8.08 -12.33 30.63
CA ASN A 7 9.47 -11.88 30.53
C ASN A 7 9.70 -10.90 29.36
N PHE A 8 8.95 -11.04 28.26
CA PHE A 8 9.04 -10.14 27.11
C PHE A 8 8.48 -8.73 27.43
N PHE A 9 7.30 -8.66 28.05
CA PHE A 9 6.77 -7.38 28.56
C PHE A 9 7.69 -6.75 29.62
N LYS A 10 8.39 -7.55 30.43
CA LYS A 10 9.41 -7.05 31.37
C LYS A 10 10.62 -6.44 30.67
N PHE A 11 11.06 -6.99 29.53
CA PHE A 11 12.16 -6.44 28.74
C PHE A 11 11.81 -5.05 28.20
N ILE A 12 10.63 -4.91 27.58
CA ILE A 12 10.12 -3.62 27.09
C ILE A 12 9.92 -2.62 28.25
N ALA A 13 9.31 -3.05 29.35
CA ALA A 13 9.06 -2.18 30.51
C ALA A 13 10.34 -1.76 31.27
N MET A 14 11.37 -2.60 31.34
CA MET A 14 12.64 -2.27 32.01
C MET A 14 13.40 -1.13 31.33
N PHE A 15 13.23 -0.93 30.03
CA PHE A 15 13.81 0.22 29.32
C PHE A 15 12.98 1.49 29.45
N MET A 16 11.65 1.39 29.64
CA MET A 16 10.78 2.57 29.83
C MET A 16 10.76 3.10 31.28
N GLN A 17 11.27 2.36 32.27
CA GLN A 17 11.10 2.69 33.69
C GLN A 17 12.41 3.02 34.42
N LYS A 18 13.09 4.11 34.01
CA LYS A 18 14.24 4.65 34.77
C LYS A 18 14.31 6.17 34.90
N LYS A 19 13.23 6.79 35.43
CA LYS A 19 13.23 7.87 36.45
C LYS A 19 11.84 8.52 36.55
N TYR A 20 11.00 8.02 37.47
CA TYR A 20 9.97 8.86 38.10
C TYR A 20 9.77 8.40 39.55
N SER A 21 10.22 9.23 40.50
CA SER A 21 9.98 9.03 41.93
C SER A 21 9.86 10.37 42.64
N LEU A 22 8.65 10.63 43.16
CA LEU A 22 8.35 11.53 44.29
C LEU A 22 8.68 13.04 44.15
N LEU A 23 7.64 13.87 44.02
CA LEU A 23 7.11 14.67 45.14
C LEU A 23 5.91 15.58 44.77
N PHE A 24 5.10 15.90 45.78
CA PHE A 24 4.10 16.99 45.80
C PHE A 24 4.75 18.23 46.49
N PHE A 25 4.20 19.46 46.49
CA PHE A 25 2.81 19.87 46.19
C PHE A 25 2.74 21.15 45.28
N PRO A 26 2.14 22.34 45.58
CA PRO A 26 1.68 23.24 44.49
C PRO A 26 2.39 24.60 44.33
N MET A 27 1.92 25.31 43.29
CA MET A 27 1.70 26.77 43.20
C MET A 27 2.67 27.60 42.34
N ILE A 28 2.11 28.11 41.23
CA ILE A 28 2.31 29.42 40.58
C ILE A 28 3.66 30.14 40.81
N PHE A 29 4.46 30.30 39.76
CA PHE A 29 4.89 31.63 39.31
C PHE A 29 5.33 31.61 37.83
N LEU A 30 4.96 32.65 37.09
CA LEU A 30 5.37 32.85 35.70
C LEU A 30 6.75 33.53 35.69
N PHE A 31 7.81 32.83 35.29
CA PHE A 31 9.11 33.44 35.02
C PHE A 31 9.77 32.79 33.79
N THR A 32 10.07 33.62 32.80
CA THR A 32 10.87 33.26 31.63
C THR A 32 12.32 33.04 32.06
N VAL A 33 12.72 31.77 32.19
CA VAL A 33 14.13 31.38 32.31
C VAL A 33 14.54 30.69 31.03
N THR A 34 15.44 31.31 30.28
CA THR A 34 16.15 30.67 29.16
C THR A 34 17.07 29.59 29.73
N VAL A 35 16.58 28.36 29.81
CA VAL A 35 17.41 27.19 30.11
C VAL A 35 18.17 26.82 28.84
N ALA A 36 19.49 26.98 28.87
CA ALA A 36 20.35 26.40 27.85
C ALA A 36 20.25 24.87 27.94
N VAL A 37 19.59 24.26 26.95
CA VAL A 37 19.53 22.80 26.83
C VAL A 37 20.88 22.31 26.35
N TYR A 38 21.65 21.70 27.26
CA TYR A 38 22.86 20.96 26.89
C TYR A 38 22.44 19.68 26.15
N PRO A 39 22.97 19.43 24.93
CA PRO A 39 22.52 18.32 24.10
C PRO A 39 23.26 17.03 24.45
N GLU A 40 22.65 16.18 25.28
CA GLU A 40 22.91 14.73 25.31
C GLU A 40 21.58 13.96 25.30
N GLU A 41 20.70 14.27 24.34
CA GLU A 41 19.62 13.37 23.96
C GLU A 41 20.08 12.45 22.82
N VAL A 42 19.95 11.15 23.06
CA VAL A 42 20.57 10.11 22.23
C VAL A 42 19.84 9.99 20.90
N VAL A 43 20.54 10.33 19.83
CA VAL A 43 20.20 10.00 18.45
C VAL A 43 20.07 8.47 18.33
N ILE A 44 18.88 7.98 17.92
CA ILE A 44 18.66 6.56 17.58
C ILE A 44 18.18 6.46 16.14
N PRO A 45 19.13 6.53 15.19
CA PRO A 45 19.30 5.43 14.25
C PRO A 45 20.50 4.56 14.65
N GLY A 46 20.31 3.24 14.70
CA GLY A 46 21.40 2.27 14.86
C GLY A 46 21.93 2.05 16.29
N ASP A 47 21.07 2.03 17.31
CA ASP A 47 21.47 1.45 18.62
C ASP A 47 21.86 -0.02 18.42
N LYS A 48 23.15 -0.33 18.60
CA LYS A 48 23.70 -1.68 18.47
C LYS A 48 22.96 -2.72 19.31
N LYS A 49 22.39 -2.34 20.46
CA LYS A 49 21.59 -3.26 21.29
C LYS A 49 20.25 -3.61 20.65
N LEU A 50 19.67 -2.68 19.90
CA LEU A 50 18.45 -2.91 19.13
C LEU A 50 18.75 -3.82 17.94
N GLU A 51 19.85 -3.57 17.21
CA GLU A 51 20.34 -4.42 16.12
C GLU A 51 20.71 -5.84 16.59
N GLU A 52 21.40 -5.97 17.72
CA GLU A 52 21.70 -7.25 18.39
C GLU A 52 20.39 -7.96 18.79
N GLY A 53 19.41 -7.23 19.32
CA GLY A 53 18.09 -7.76 19.68
C GLY A 53 17.30 -8.28 18.46
N PHE A 54 17.30 -7.55 17.34
CA PHE A 54 16.69 -8.02 16.10
C PHE A 54 17.39 -9.25 15.54
N SER A 55 18.73 -9.25 15.55
CA SER A 55 19.55 -10.39 15.15
C SER A 55 19.25 -11.62 16.02
N GLU A 56 19.10 -11.44 17.34
CA GLU A 56 18.75 -12.51 18.29
C GLU A 56 17.31 -13.03 18.08
N LEU A 57 16.35 -12.17 17.75
CA LEU A 57 14.98 -12.58 17.40
C LEU A 57 14.94 -13.38 16.09
N SER A 58 15.66 -12.91 15.07
CA SER A 58 15.79 -13.59 13.77
C SER A 58 16.46 -14.97 13.93
N ASN A 59 17.62 -15.03 14.59
CA ASN A 59 18.35 -16.27 14.88
C ASN A 59 17.58 -17.27 15.77
N LYS A 60 16.51 -16.83 16.46
CA LYS A 60 15.63 -17.69 17.26
C LYS A 60 14.35 -18.11 16.53
N ASN A 61 14.26 -17.91 15.21
CA ASN A 61 13.08 -18.13 14.37
C ASN A 61 11.82 -17.46 14.95
N LYS A 62 11.97 -16.27 15.55
CA LYS A 62 10.84 -15.47 16.04
C LYS A 62 10.33 -14.46 15.02
N VAL A 63 11.15 -14.16 14.01
CA VAL A 63 10.78 -13.36 12.84
C VAL A 63 10.59 -14.34 11.67
N GLU A 64 9.48 -14.22 10.96
CA GLU A 64 9.17 -15.04 9.79
C GLU A 64 9.93 -14.55 8.55
N LYS A 65 9.97 -13.23 8.34
CA LYS A 65 10.70 -12.59 7.25
C LYS A 65 11.11 -11.16 7.61
N GLU A 66 12.30 -10.75 7.14
CA GLU A 66 12.73 -9.35 7.05
C GLU A 66 12.56 -8.88 5.60
N LEU A 67 11.99 -7.68 5.41
CA LEU A 67 11.58 -7.12 4.11
C LEU A 67 12.20 -5.73 3.94
N HIS A 68 13.01 -5.53 2.90
CA HIS A 68 13.71 -4.27 2.66
C HIS A 68 12.97 -3.43 1.60
N LEU A 69 12.54 -2.24 2.00
CA LEU A 69 11.93 -1.22 1.15
C LEU A 69 12.86 0.00 1.10
N TYR A 70 13.03 0.56 -0.09
CA TYR A 70 13.86 1.71 -0.40
C TYR A 70 12.96 2.81 -0.95
N VAL A 71 12.92 3.96 -0.27
CA VAL A 71 12.29 5.16 -0.82
C VAL A 71 13.29 5.85 -1.74
N THR A 72 12.92 5.96 -3.01
CA THR A 72 13.66 6.61 -4.10
C THR A 72 12.67 7.15 -5.13
N ASP A 73 13.15 7.98 -6.04
CA ASP A 73 12.39 8.54 -7.15
C ASP A 73 12.77 7.94 -8.51
N GLY A 74 11.99 8.27 -9.54
CA GLY A 74 12.26 7.96 -10.94
C GLY A 74 11.05 8.22 -11.84
N TYR A 75 11.13 7.76 -13.08
CA TYR A 75 10.04 7.86 -14.05
C TYR A 75 9.37 6.50 -14.26
N GLN A 76 8.04 6.52 -14.42
CA GLN A 76 7.26 5.37 -14.89
C GLN A 76 6.72 5.67 -16.29
N GLU A 77 6.90 4.73 -17.21
CA GLU A 77 6.29 4.77 -18.55
C GLU A 77 4.82 4.38 -18.46
N MET A 78 3.96 5.25 -18.99
CA MET A 78 2.51 5.08 -19.03
C MET A 78 2.07 4.46 -20.36
N ALA A 79 0.84 3.94 -20.41
CA ALA A 79 0.39 3.20 -21.59
C ALA A 79 0.12 4.10 -22.83
N ASP A 80 0.01 5.41 -22.66
CA ASP A 80 0.00 6.40 -23.73
C ASP A 80 1.40 6.74 -24.27
N GLY A 81 2.46 6.29 -23.59
CA GLY A 81 3.87 6.53 -23.93
C GLY A 81 4.51 7.70 -23.16
N GLU A 82 3.75 8.38 -22.29
CA GLU A 82 4.28 9.47 -21.46
C GLU A 82 5.11 8.93 -20.28
N LEU A 83 6.08 9.74 -19.82
CA LEU A 83 6.90 9.44 -18.65
C LEU A 83 6.48 10.34 -17.49
N ILE A 84 5.87 9.76 -16.46
CA ILE A 84 5.48 10.49 -15.25
C ILE A 84 6.54 10.31 -14.16
N TYR A 85 6.95 11.42 -13.54
CA TYR A 85 7.82 11.40 -12.37
C TYR A 85 7.07 10.91 -11.12
N PHE A 86 7.68 10.00 -10.37
CA PHE A 86 7.13 9.44 -9.14
C PHE A 86 8.20 9.20 -8.08
N TRP A 87 7.74 9.09 -6.84
CA TRP A 87 8.44 8.46 -5.72
C TRP A 87 7.84 7.08 -5.47
N GLY A 88 8.65 6.10 -5.05
CA GLY A 88 8.15 4.76 -4.79
C GLY A 88 8.76 4.10 -3.57
N TYR A 89 7.98 3.23 -2.92
CA TYR A 89 8.53 2.18 -2.07
C TYR A 89 8.98 1.02 -2.96
N ILE A 90 10.25 1.06 -3.34
CA ILE A 90 10.85 0.09 -4.25
C ILE A 90 11.63 -0.95 -3.45
N HIS A 91 11.82 -2.14 -4.00
CA HIS A 91 12.64 -3.18 -3.38
C HIS A 91 13.57 -3.83 -4.40
N ALA A 92 14.64 -4.46 -3.90
CA ALA A 92 15.38 -5.44 -4.67
C ALA A 92 14.57 -6.74 -4.80
N LYS A 93 15.00 -7.67 -5.66
CA LYS A 93 14.33 -8.96 -5.83
C LYS A 93 14.10 -9.66 -4.47
N ASP A 94 12.91 -10.22 -4.29
CA ASP A 94 12.46 -10.94 -3.09
C ASP A 94 12.45 -10.11 -1.77
N PHE A 95 12.56 -8.79 -1.87
CA PHE A 95 12.71 -7.81 -0.76
C PHE A 95 14.04 -7.93 0.01
N SER A 96 15.12 -8.27 -0.69
CA SER A 96 16.47 -8.46 -0.14
C SER A 96 17.18 -7.14 0.24
N ASP A 97 18.10 -7.21 1.21
CA ASP A 97 19.03 -6.11 1.51
C ASP A 97 20.09 -6.00 0.41
N VAL A 98 20.17 -4.83 -0.22
CA VAL A 98 21.23 -4.47 -1.19
C VAL A 98 22.19 -3.41 -0.63
N GLY A 99 22.06 -3.10 0.67
CA GLY A 99 22.83 -2.08 1.35
C GLY A 99 22.44 -0.66 0.93
N GLU A 100 23.35 0.27 1.19
CA GLU A 100 23.17 1.69 0.87
C GLU A 100 23.18 1.93 -0.65
N ILE A 101 22.37 2.89 -1.11
CA ILE A 101 22.34 3.38 -2.48
C ILE A 101 22.90 4.80 -2.46
N LYS A 102 23.91 5.09 -3.28
CA LYS A 102 24.62 6.38 -3.31
C LYS A 102 24.56 7.08 -4.65
N THR A 103 24.22 6.36 -5.71
CA THR A 103 24.19 6.88 -7.07
C THR A 103 22.97 6.39 -7.83
N LYS A 104 22.58 7.14 -8.87
CA LYS A 104 21.53 6.76 -9.81
C LYS A 104 21.81 5.42 -10.49
N GLU A 105 23.08 5.12 -10.76
CA GLU A 105 23.52 3.84 -11.34
C GLU A 105 23.31 2.68 -10.35
N GLU A 106 23.67 2.86 -9.07
CA GLU A 106 23.38 1.86 -8.04
C GLU A 106 21.86 1.67 -7.85
N ARG A 107 21.07 2.74 -7.88
CA ARG A 107 19.60 2.66 -7.82
C ARG A 107 19.06 1.80 -8.97
N ASN A 108 19.47 2.10 -10.20
CA ASN A 108 19.01 1.42 -11.41
C ASN A 108 19.49 -0.03 -11.55
N THR A 109 20.53 -0.43 -10.82
CA THR A 109 21.11 -1.79 -10.92
C THR A 109 20.77 -2.69 -9.75
N LYS A 110 20.58 -2.14 -8.54
CA LYS A 110 20.27 -2.90 -7.32
C LYS A 110 18.77 -3.03 -7.05
N LEU A 111 17.96 -2.06 -7.47
CA LEU A 111 16.51 -2.02 -7.22
C LEU A 111 15.71 -2.33 -8.48
N LEU A 112 14.46 -2.72 -8.30
CA LEU A 112 13.50 -2.82 -9.41
C LEU A 112 13.17 -1.43 -9.99
N PRO A 113 12.63 -1.33 -11.23
CA PRO A 113 12.13 -0.07 -11.77
C PRO A 113 11.10 0.59 -10.86
N ILE A 114 11.00 1.93 -10.94
CA ILE A 114 9.98 2.68 -10.22
C ILE A 114 8.59 2.22 -10.67
N LYS A 115 7.73 2.02 -9.68
CA LYS A 115 6.35 1.61 -9.84
C LYS A 115 5.51 2.21 -8.72
N VAL A 116 4.34 2.72 -9.08
CA VAL A 116 3.31 3.23 -8.16
C VAL A 116 2.01 2.48 -8.42
N PRO A 117 1.30 1.92 -7.41
CA PRO A 117 1.78 1.71 -6.04
C PRO A 117 3.03 0.83 -6.01
N GLY A 118 3.75 0.90 -4.89
CA GLY A 118 4.76 -0.10 -4.55
C GLY A 118 4.15 -1.50 -4.54
N ASP A 119 4.96 -2.53 -4.80
CA ASP A 119 4.46 -3.90 -4.91
C ASP A 119 3.91 -4.41 -3.57
N GLU A 120 2.84 -5.22 -3.67
CA GLU A 120 2.09 -5.73 -2.52
C GLU A 120 2.96 -6.54 -1.55
N ILE A 121 2.78 -6.29 -0.26
CA ILE A 121 3.32 -7.10 0.82
C ILE A 121 2.21 -8.00 1.37
N ARG A 122 2.44 -9.31 1.44
CA ARG A 122 1.55 -10.29 2.07
C ARG A 122 2.21 -10.84 3.33
N LEU A 123 1.50 -10.79 4.46
CA LEU A 123 1.92 -11.27 5.78
C LEU A 123 0.95 -12.35 6.28
N THR A 124 1.41 -13.21 7.18
CA THR A 124 0.59 -14.28 7.79
C THR A 124 0.24 -13.95 9.24
N SER A 125 -1.00 -14.23 9.63
CA SER A 125 -1.49 -14.08 11.01
C SER A 125 -0.65 -14.88 12.02
N GLY A 126 -0.49 -14.35 13.24
CA GLY A 126 0.24 -15.01 14.33
C GLY A 126 1.76 -15.05 14.19
N LYS A 127 2.33 -14.37 13.19
CA LYS A 127 3.78 -14.27 12.92
C LYS A 127 4.32 -12.88 13.29
N ASN A 128 5.65 -12.76 13.40
CA ASN A 128 6.31 -11.47 13.50
C ASN A 128 7.14 -11.20 12.23
N TYR A 129 7.20 -9.94 11.83
CA TYR A 129 7.94 -9.47 10.66
C TYR A 129 8.80 -8.27 11.01
N VAL A 130 9.84 -8.06 10.22
CA VAL A 130 10.62 -6.82 10.23
C VAL A 130 10.48 -6.19 8.86
N ILE A 131 9.98 -4.95 8.80
CA ILE A 131 10.00 -4.15 7.57
C ILE A 131 11.06 -3.06 7.76
N VAL A 132 12.06 -3.06 6.89
CA VAL A 132 13.18 -2.11 6.91
C VAL A 132 12.92 -1.03 5.87
N LEU A 133 12.67 0.19 6.33
CA LEU A 133 12.62 1.37 5.47
C LEU A 133 14.04 1.94 5.36
N HIS A 134 14.59 1.96 4.15
CA HIS A 134 15.80 2.72 3.80
C HIS A 134 15.37 3.97 3.04
N ASN A 135 15.88 5.13 3.42
CA ASN A 135 15.72 6.34 2.60
C ASN A 135 16.94 6.46 1.68
N ALA A 136 16.78 6.04 0.42
CA ALA A 136 17.86 6.07 -0.58
C ALA A 136 18.11 7.47 -1.16
N GLY A 137 17.26 8.45 -0.82
CA GLY A 137 17.27 9.79 -1.41
C GLY A 137 16.82 9.78 -2.87
N TRP A 138 17.07 10.92 -3.53
CA TRP A 138 16.57 11.21 -4.87
C TRP A 138 17.68 11.33 -5.91
N TYR A 139 17.35 11.01 -7.15
CA TYR A 139 18.27 10.90 -8.28
C TYR A 139 17.74 11.53 -9.59
N GLU A 140 16.48 11.95 -9.66
CA GLU A 140 15.95 12.80 -10.76
C GLU A 140 15.60 14.22 -10.33
N THR A 141 15.50 14.49 -9.02
CA THR A 141 15.24 15.82 -8.47
C THR A 141 16.30 16.83 -8.89
N GLU A 142 15.87 18.07 -9.11
CA GLU A 142 16.81 19.17 -9.30
C GLU A 142 17.61 19.41 -8.02
N LYS A 143 18.91 19.71 -8.15
CA LYS A 143 19.81 19.91 -7.00
C LYS A 143 19.33 20.99 -6.01
N HIS A 144 18.57 21.95 -6.49
CA HIS A 144 18.01 23.06 -5.70
C HIS A 144 16.60 22.77 -5.14
N SER A 145 15.99 21.64 -5.52
CA SER A 145 14.66 21.25 -5.07
C SER A 145 14.63 21.05 -3.55
N GLY A 146 13.61 21.64 -2.91
CA GLY A 146 13.39 21.55 -1.48
C GLY A 146 13.14 20.13 -0.93
N VAL A 147 12.97 19.12 -1.79
CA VAL A 147 12.75 17.73 -1.35
C VAL A 147 14.03 16.92 -1.11
N ASN A 148 15.21 17.39 -1.52
CA ASN A 148 16.47 16.61 -1.46
C ASN A 148 16.92 16.15 -0.06
N HIS A 149 16.28 16.66 1.00
CA HIS A 149 16.60 16.36 2.39
C HIS A 149 15.35 15.97 3.22
N VAL A 150 14.24 15.60 2.58
CA VAL A 150 13.04 15.15 3.30
C VAL A 150 13.23 13.75 3.87
N ALA A 151 12.54 13.51 4.98
CA ALA A 151 12.53 12.23 5.67
C ALA A 151 11.22 11.48 5.37
N HIS A 152 11.23 10.16 5.54
CA HIS A 152 10.06 9.31 5.29
C HIS A 152 9.74 8.41 6.48
N THR A 153 8.52 7.90 6.50
CA THR A 153 8.04 6.86 7.40
C THR A 153 7.21 5.86 6.60
N ILE A 154 6.85 4.71 7.17
CA ILE A 154 5.75 3.87 6.69
C ILE A 154 4.70 3.83 7.82
N HIS A 155 3.53 4.39 7.57
CA HIS A 155 2.33 4.16 8.36
C HIS A 155 1.56 2.97 7.78
N PHE A 156 1.22 2.01 8.64
CA PHE A 156 0.50 0.79 8.26
C PHE A 156 -1.00 0.96 8.48
N HIS A 157 -1.61 1.69 7.57
CA HIS A 157 -3.00 2.13 7.61
C HIS A 157 -3.98 0.99 7.92
N GLY A 158 -4.63 1.09 9.08
CA GLY A 158 -5.65 0.16 9.58
C GLY A 158 -5.16 -0.92 10.55
N LEU A 159 -3.84 -1.05 10.76
CA LEU A 159 -3.29 -1.92 11.80
C LEU A 159 -3.34 -1.24 13.18
N ASP A 160 -3.79 -1.96 14.20
CA ASP A 160 -3.83 -1.49 15.58
C ASP A 160 -2.41 -1.56 16.22
N LEU A 161 -1.51 -0.66 15.80
CA LEU A 161 -0.11 -0.62 16.22
C LEU A 161 0.14 0.28 17.44
N ILE A 162 1.26 0.01 18.14
CA ILE A 162 1.78 0.97 19.13
C ILE A 162 2.47 2.13 18.41
N PRO A 163 2.44 3.37 18.97
CA PRO A 163 3.04 4.55 18.32
C PRO A 163 4.48 4.38 17.84
N ALA A 164 5.27 3.54 18.51
CA ALA A 164 6.67 3.27 18.17
C ALA A 164 6.91 2.57 16.82
N VAL A 165 5.89 1.92 16.25
CA VAL A 165 5.97 1.26 14.93
C VAL A 165 4.81 1.66 14.01
N ASP A 166 4.00 2.62 14.43
CA ASP A 166 2.83 3.13 13.68
C ASP A 166 3.23 4.10 12.55
N GLY A 167 4.44 4.68 12.59
CA GLY A 167 4.97 5.48 11.48
C GLY A 167 4.39 6.88 11.31
N VAL A 168 3.53 7.35 12.22
CA VAL A 168 3.12 8.75 12.30
C VAL A 168 4.26 9.59 12.90
N PRO A 169 4.82 10.59 12.19
CA PRO A 169 5.93 11.38 12.68
C PRO A 169 5.53 12.25 13.88
N SER A 170 5.96 11.84 15.07
CA SER A 170 5.75 12.56 16.33
C SER A 170 6.86 12.18 17.32
N LEU A 171 7.30 13.13 18.16
CA LEU A 171 8.30 12.84 19.19
C LEU A 171 7.76 11.74 20.14
N PRO A 172 8.55 10.70 20.45
CA PRO A 172 10.01 10.58 20.29
C PRO A 172 10.50 9.89 19.00
N TYR A 173 9.64 9.66 17.99
CA TYR A 173 9.97 8.85 16.81
C TYR A 173 10.45 9.73 15.65
N SER A 174 11.76 9.64 15.35
CA SER A 174 12.36 10.34 14.21
C SER A 174 11.88 9.75 12.88
N PRO A 175 11.54 10.59 11.88
CA PRO A 175 11.39 10.13 10.51
C PRO A 175 12.78 9.79 9.92
N VAL A 176 12.81 8.95 8.89
CA VAL A 176 14.05 8.41 8.32
C VAL A 176 14.65 9.39 7.29
N PHE A 177 15.77 10.03 7.61
CA PHE A 177 16.44 10.97 6.71
C PHE A 177 17.28 10.25 5.62
N PRO A 178 17.66 10.92 4.52
CA PRO A 178 18.42 10.29 3.44
C PRO A 178 19.73 9.66 3.92
N GLY A 179 19.99 8.42 3.49
CA GLY A 179 21.10 7.58 3.96
C GLY A 179 20.81 6.81 5.26
N GLU A 180 19.72 7.10 5.97
CA GLU A 180 19.30 6.37 7.16
C GLU A 180 18.37 5.19 6.83
N LYS A 181 18.17 4.32 7.83
CA LYS A 181 17.15 3.27 7.80
C LYS A 181 16.48 3.08 9.16
N PHE A 182 15.23 2.63 9.14
CA PHE A 182 14.45 2.28 10.33
C PHE A 182 13.83 0.89 10.19
N ARG A 183 13.63 0.20 11.31
CA ARG A 183 13.04 -1.15 11.36
C ARG A 183 11.72 -1.17 12.11
N TYR A 184 10.65 -1.42 11.37
CA TYR A 184 9.32 -1.65 11.92
C TYR A 184 9.19 -3.11 12.33
N PHE A 185 9.07 -3.37 13.64
CA PHE A 185 8.79 -4.70 14.17
C PHE A 185 7.28 -4.91 14.28
N LEU A 186 6.73 -5.75 13.40
CA LEU A 186 5.29 -6.01 13.36
C LEU A 186 5.01 -7.38 13.98
N THR A 187 4.27 -7.40 15.09
CA THR A 187 3.67 -8.62 15.64
C THR A 187 2.23 -8.70 15.14
N ILE A 188 1.95 -9.63 14.23
CA ILE A 188 0.61 -9.83 13.67
C ILE A 188 -0.17 -10.78 14.61
N PRO A 189 -1.34 -10.38 15.14
CA PRO A 189 -2.21 -11.28 15.90
C PRO A 189 -2.64 -12.52 15.09
N ASP A 190 -2.98 -13.61 15.77
CA ASP A 190 -3.42 -14.87 15.15
C ASP A 190 -4.89 -14.84 14.69
N ASP A 191 -5.66 -13.86 15.17
CA ASP A 191 -7.02 -13.58 14.75
C ASP A 191 -7.14 -12.53 13.64
N LEU A 192 -6.10 -11.71 13.40
CA LEU A 192 -6.08 -10.63 12.41
C LEU A 192 -5.91 -11.14 10.98
N GLU A 193 -6.77 -10.71 10.08
CA GLU A 193 -6.72 -10.93 8.62
C GLU A 193 -7.30 -9.69 7.91
N GLY A 194 -7.13 -9.57 6.59
CA GLY A 194 -7.78 -8.53 5.79
C GLY A 194 -6.87 -7.64 4.95
N SER A 195 -7.45 -6.52 4.49
CA SER A 195 -6.90 -5.60 3.50
C SER A 195 -6.49 -4.24 4.10
N TYR A 196 -5.19 -3.97 4.09
CA TYR A 196 -4.52 -2.81 4.68
C TYR A 196 -3.64 -2.10 3.62
N MET A 197 -3.05 -0.97 3.98
CA MET A 197 -2.09 -0.25 3.13
C MET A 197 -0.87 0.19 3.93
N GLY A 198 0.29 0.29 3.30
CA GLY A 198 1.41 1.08 3.81
C GLY A 198 1.50 2.39 3.05
N HIS A 199 1.72 3.53 3.73
CA HIS A 199 1.99 4.80 3.07
C HIS A 199 2.90 5.75 3.87
N CYS A 200 3.46 6.77 3.22
CA CYS A 200 4.25 7.78 3.93
C CYS A 200 3.33 8.71 4.75
N HIS A 201 3.77 9.07 5.95
CA HIS A 201 3.03 9.98 6.85
C HIS A 201 3.80 11.27 7.21
N VAL A 202 5.00 11.45 6.65
CA VAL A 202 5.65 12.76 6.54
C VAL A 202 5.01 13.50 5.36
N ASP A 203 4.68 14.79 5.54
CA ASP A 203 4.07 15.69 4.54
C ASP A 203 3.11 14.98 3.57
N THR A 204 2.07 14.36 4.15
CA THR A 204 1.23 13.36 3.48
C THR A 204 0.67 13.86 2.15
N THR A 205 0.29 15.13 2.03
CA THR A 205 -0.22 15.73 0.79
C THR A 205 0.76 15.61 -0.38
N ASN A 206 2.05 15.85 -0.15
CA ASN A 206 3.07 15.66 -1.17
C ASN A 206 3.44 14.17 -1.25
N HIS A 207 3.89 13.58 -0.14
CA HIS A 207 4.56 12.28 -0.15
C HIS A 207 3.65 11.11 -0.57
N LEU A 208 2.39 11.06 -0.10
CA LEU A 208 1.43 10.03 -0.51
C LEU A 208 1.18 10.13 -2.01
N MET A 209 0.89 11.34 -2.49
CA MET A 209 0.44 11.59 -3.85
C MET A 209 1.56 11.47 -4.89
N SER A 210 2.82 11.56 -4.45
CA SER A 210 3.99 11.19 -5.26
C SER A 210 4.14 9.70 -5.51
N GLY A 211 3.36 8.84 -4.86
CA GLY A 211 3.41 7.38 -5.06
C GLY A 211 3.95 6.58 -3.87
N LEU A 212 4.19 7.21 -2.71
CA LEU A 212 4.61 6.49 -1.50
C LEU A 212 3.40 5.82 -0.81
N TYR A 213 2.87 4.79 -1.47
CA TYR A 213 1.89 3.84 -0.93
C TYR A 213 2.02 2.45 -1.57
N PHE A 214 1.60 1.41 -0.85
CA PHE A 214 1.54 0.02 -1.32
C PHE A 214 0.43 -0.78 -0.62
N PRO A 215 -0.16 -1.82 -1.27
CA PRO A 215 -1.10 -2.73 -0.62
C PRO A 215 -0.42 -3.62 0.43
N LEU A 216 -1.06 -3.81 1.57
CA LEU A 216 -0.62 -4.73 2.63
C LEU A 216 -1.74 -5.72 2.95
N ILE A 217 -1.53 -7.01 2.66
CA ILE A 217 -2.52 -8.05 2.90
C ILE A 217 -2.10 -8.91 4.09
N ILE A 218 -3.04 -9.21 4.98
CA ILE A 218 -2.83 -10.17 6.08
C ILE A 218 -3.70 -11.41 5.83
N GLU A 219 -3.04 -12.53 5.62
CA GLU A 219 -3.65 -13.83 5.35
C GLU A 219 -3.62 -14.72 6.59
N LYS A 220 -4.76 -15.32 6.94
CA LYS A 220 -4.88 -16.28 8.03
C LYS A 220 -4.95 -17.72 7.57
N THR A 221 -5.60 -17.96 6.43
CA THR A 221 -5.78 -19.29 5.86
C THR A 221 -5.77 -19.17 4.34
N PRO A 222 -5.02 -20.01 3.60
CA PRO A 222 -4.98 -19.94 2.15
C PRO A 222 -6.38 -20.09 1.54
N ASN A 223 -6.71 -19.20 0.59
CA ASN A 223 -7.98 -19.19 -0.15
C ASN A 223 -9.24 -19.00 0.73
N GLU A 224 -9.09 -18.42 1.92
CA GLU A 224 -10.18 -18.08 2.83
C GLU A 224 -9.97 -16.70 3.45
N ILE A 225 -11.03 -15.91 3.59
CA ILE A 225 -11.02 -14.63 4.32
C ILE A 225 -12.31 -14.49 5.14
N TYR A 226 -12.20 -14.14 6.42
CA TYR A 226 -13.33 -13.96 7.33
C TYR A 226 -14.27 -15.18 7.44
N GLY A 227 -13.82 -16.37 7.04
CA GLY A 227 -14.64 -17.59 6.91
C GLY A 227 -15.36 -17.79 5.55
N TYR A 228 -15.09 -16.93 4.56
CA TYR A 228 -15.53 -17.09 3.17
C TYR A 228 -14.40 -17.64 2.31
N LYS A 229 -14.71 -18.66 1.49
CA LYS A 229 -13.76 -19.25 0.55
C LYS A 229 -13.85 -18.59 -0.82
N PHE A 230 -12.71 -18.53 -1.52
CA PHE A 230 -12.58 -18.04 -2.87
C PHE A 230 -11.62 -18.93 -3.67
N ASP A 231 -11.78 -18.95 -5.00
CA ASP A 231 -10.92 -19.69 -5.92
C ASP A 231 -9.80 -18.80 -6.49
N ARG A 232 -10.04 -17.48 -6.55
CA ARG A 232 -9.10 -16.47 -7.08
C ARG A 232 -9.15 -15.19 -6.25
N GLU A 233 -8.05 -14.46 -6.28
CA GLU A 233 -7.91 -13.17 -5.61
C GLU A 233 -7.26 -12.14 -6.52
N TYR A 234 -7.75 -10.89 -6.47
CA TYR A 234 -7.16 -9.73 -7.12
C TYR A 234 -7.12 -8.54 -6.17
N THR A 235 -5.94 -7.93 -6.00
CA THR A 235 -5.79 -6.65 -5.31
C THR A 235 -5.80 -5.52 -6.33
N LEU A 236 -6.76 -4.61 -6.17
CA LEU A 236 -7.04 -3.52 -7.09
C LEU A 236 -7.00 -2.19 -6.32
N LEU A 237 -5.97 -1.39 -6.57
CA LEU A 237 -5.79 -0.07 -5.98
C LEU A 237 -6.04 1.00 -7.04
N MET A 238 -7.07 1.81 -6.80
CA MET A 238 -7.41 2.99 -7.61
C MET A 238 -6.65 4.21 -7.10
N SER A 239 -6.08 5.01 -8.00
CA SER A 239 -5.29 6.19 -7.64
C SER A 239 -5.34 7.27 -8.71
N GLU A 240 -4.99 8.50 -8.36
CA GLU A 240 -4.96 9.66 -9.26
C GLU A 240 -3.67 10.46 -9.14
N VAL A 241 -3.29 11.13 -10.22
CA VAL A 241 -2.03 11.87 -10.33
C VAL A 241 -2.26 13.16 -11.11
N ASP A 242 -1.66 14.23 -10.62
CA ASP A 242 -1.39 15.46 -11.36
C ASP A 242 0.08 15.42 -11.81
N SER A 243 0.33 15.12 -13.09
CA SER A 243 1.70 14.96 -13.61
C SER A 243 2.47 16.29 -13.67
N GLU A 244 1.78 17.43 -13.75
CA GLU A 244 2.40 18.76 -13.67
C GLU A 244 2.88 19.03 -12.23
N TYR A 245 2.07 18.65 -11.23
CA TYR A 245 2.44 18.71 -9.82
C TYR A 245 3.67 17.84 -9.50
N MET A 246 3.77 16.66 -10.13
CA MET A 246 4.95 15.80 -9.96
C MET A 246 6.23 16.45 -10.50
N GLU A 247 6.19 17.07 -11.69
CA GLU A 247 7.36 17.81 -12.21
C GLU A 247 7.66 19.08 -11.39
N MET A 248 6.65 19.79 -10.89
CA MET A 248 6.87 20.88 -9.93
C MET A 248 7.54 20.38 -8.64
N LEU A 249 7.19 19.20 -8.13
CA LEU A 249 7.81 18.62 -6.93
C LEU A 249 9.27 18.21 -7.21
N ARG A 250 9.55 17.67 -8.39
CA ARG A 250 10.91 17.33 -8.85
C ARG A 250 11.81 18.57 -8.94
N THR A 251 11.25 19.68 -9.43
CA THR A 251 12.00 20.92 -9.75
C THR A 251 12.02 21.94 -8.62
N GLU A 252 10.86 22.42 -8.16
CA GLU A 252 10.71 23.42 -7.10
C GLU A 252 10.87 22.81 -5.69
N GLY A 253 10.37 21.58 -5.49
CA GLY A 253 10.35 20.90 -4.20
C GLY A 253 9.05 21.09 -3.44
N ASN A 254 9.10 21.36 -2.13
CA ASN A 254 7.93 21.32 -1.24
C ASN A 254 6.80 22.27 -1.70
N ILE A 255 5.75 21.71 -2.31
CA ILE A 255 4.60 22.47 -2.80
C ILE A 255 3.59 22.64 -1.65
N ARG A 256 3.12 23.88 -1.47
CA ARG A 256 2.11 24.25 -0.45
C ARG A 256 0.81 24.78 -1.06
N ARG A 257 0.55 24.40 -2.31
CA ARG A 257 -0.56 24.86 -3.15
C ARG A 257 -1.57 23.73 -3.38
N GLY A 258 -2.01 23.07 -2.32
CA GLY A 258 -2.86 21.87 -2.41
C GLY A 258 -4.21 22.07 -3.12
N LEU A 259 -4.73 23.30 -3.16
CA LEU A 259 -5.95 23.62 -3.92
C LEU A 259 -5.72 23.77 -5.44
N ASP A 260 -4.45 23.83 -5.89
CA ASP A 260 -4.11 23.91 -7.32
C ASP A 260 -4.10 22.54 -8.01
N TRP A 261 -4.19 21.44 -7.25
CA TRP A 261 -4.10 20.06 -7.74
C TRP A 261 -5.17 19.74 -8.79
N LYS A 262 -4.73 19.22 -9.94
CA LYS A 262 -5.56 18.85 -11.09
C LYS A 262 -5.15 17.46 -11.59
N SER A 263 -5.85 16.45 -11.08
CA SER A 263 -5.71 15.08 -11.57
C SER A 263 -5.87 15.02 -13.10
N ASN A 264 -4.83 14.56 -13.78
CA ASN A 264 -4.79 14.38 -15.23
C ASN A 264 -4.54 12.92 -15.63
N TYR A 265 -4.26 12.05 -14.66
CA TYR A 265 -4.25 10.59 -14.80
C TYR A 265 -5.06 9.90 -13.70
N PHE A 266 -5.82 8.87 -14.07
CA PHE A 266 -6.57 8.03 -13.15
C PHE A 266 -6.25 6.55 -13.42
N MET A 267 -5.73 5.86 -12.41
CA MET A 267 -4.95 4.63 -12.57
C MET A 267 -5.50 3.48 -11.73
N LEU A 268 -5.39 2.26 -12.28
CA LEU A 268 -5.61 1.00 -11.59
C LEU A 268 -4.27 0.27 -11.46
N ASN A 269 -3.78 0.07 -10.23
CA ASN A 269 -2.45 -0.48 -9.94
C ASN A 269 -1.31 0.23 -10.72
N GLY A 270 -1.42 1.56 -10.91
CA GLY A 270 -0.42 2.36 -11.62
C GLY A 270 -0.57 2.44 -13.13
N ARG A 271 -1.56 1.74 -13.70
CA ARG A 271 -1.78 1.66 -15.15
C ARG A 271 -3.07 2.33 -15.54
N ILE A 272 -3.11 2.79 -16.78
CA ILE A 272 -4.32 3.29 -17.44
C ILE A 272 -4.84 2.26 -18.44
N PHE A 273 -6.14 2.30 -18.72
CA PHE A 273 -6.69 1.59 -19.86
C PHE A 273 -6.31 2.31 -21.17
N MET A 274 -6.10 1.56 -22.24
CA MET A 274 -5.95 2.08 -23.61
C MET A 274 -6.91 1.35 -24.55
N ASP A 275 -7.52 2.08 -25.47
CA ASP A 275 -8.41 1.56 -26.52
C ASP A 275 -7.67 0.65 -27.52
N ASN A 276 -6.37 0.88 -27.74
CA ASN A 276 -5.47 -0.09 -28.35
C ASN A 276 -5.30 -1.33 -27.45
N LEU A 277 -6.18 -2.31 -27.65
CA LEU A 277 -6.27 -3.53 -26.84
C LEU A 277 -5.00 -4.42 -26.87
N THR A 278 -4.03 -4.15 -27.76
CA THR A 278 -2.76 -4.90 -27.82
C THR A 278 -1.63 -4.26 -27.02
N ASN A 279 -1.85 -3.07 -26.44
CA ASN A 279 -0.84 -2.34 -25.67
C ASN A 279 -0.47 -3.11 -24.37
N PRO A 280 0.81 -3.48 -24.15
CA PRO A 280 1.23 -4.30 -23.01
C PRO A 280 1.24 -3.56 -21.65
N LEU A 281 1.21 -2.23 -21.67
CA LEU A 281 1.12 -1.38 -20.47
C LEU A 281 -0.33 -1.10 -20.07
N SER A 282 -1.30 -1.29 -20.98
CA SER A 282 -2.73 -1.18 -20.69
C SER A 282 -3.14 -2.15 -19.58
N THR A 283 -4.01 -1.69 -18.67
CA THR A 283 -4.59 -2.46 -17.55
C THR A 283 -5.07 -3.85 -17.98
N ILE A 284 -5.87 -3.96 -19.05
CA ILE A 284 -6.44 -5.23 -19.51
C ILE A 284 -5.41 -6.28 -19.95
N ASN A 285 -4.13 -5.89 -20.10
CA ASN A 285 -3.01 -6.76 -20.41
C ASN A 285 -2.05 -6.96 -19.22
N ASP A 286 -2.30 -6.34 -18.07
CA ASP A 286 -1.64 -6.65 -16.80
C ASP A 286 -2.33 -7.85 -16.12
N PRO A 287 -1.65 -8.99 -15.88
CA PRO A 287 -2.18 -10.09 -15.09
C PRO A 287 -2.62 -9.72 -13.67
N LYS A 288 -2.11 -8.62 -13.09
CA LYS A 288 -2.52 -8.11 -11.77
C LYS A 288 -3.85 -7.34 -11.79
N THR A 289 -4.32 -6.87 -12.94
CA THR A 289 -5.62 -6.15 -13.04
C THR A 289 -6.65 -6.82 -13.94
N ARG A 290 -6.24 -7.65 -14.91
CA ARG A 290 -7.14 -8.46 -15.73
C ARG A 290 -7.73 -9.61 -14.89
N ILE A 291 -9.02 -9.52 -14.57
CA ILE A 291 -9.71 -10.46 -13.69
C ILE A 291 -10.08 -11.70 -14.50
N VAL A 292 -9.17 -12.67 -14.58
CA VAL A 292 -9.42 -13.96 -15.24
C VAL A 292 -10.12 -14.89 -14.25
N ALA A 293 -11.26 -15.43 -14.63
CA ALA A 293 -12.01 -16.38 -13.81
C ALA A 293 -12.68 -17.47 -14.65
N TYR A 294 -13.19 -18.51 -13.99
CA TYR A 294 -13.88 -19.62 -14.64
C TYR A 294 -15.29 -19.82 -14.07
N GLU A 295 -16.15 -20.44 -14.87
CA GLU A 295 -17.52 -20.79 -14.47
C GLU A 295 -17.58 -21.50 -13.11
N GLY A 296 -18.48 -21.02 -12.24
CA GLY A 296 -18.67 -21.55 -10.89
C GLY A 296 -17.58 -21.20 -9.86
N GLU A 297 -16.55 -20.44 -10.22
CA GLU A 297 -15.57 -19.92 -9.25
C GLU A 297 -16.11 -18.73 -8.45
N THR A 298 -15.55 -18.50 -7.26
CA THR A 298 -15.71 -17.25 -6.51
C THR A 298 -14.41 -16.44 -6.55
N VAL A 299 -14.49 -15.20 -7.01
CA VAL A 299 -13.36 -14.26 -7.05
C VAL A 299 -13.45 -13.30 -5.86
N LEU A 300 -12.40 -13.21 -5.07
CA LEU A 300 -12.21 -12.13 -4.10
C LEU A 300 -11.51 -10.94 -4.78
N ILE A 301 -12.10 -9.76 -4.67
CA ILE A 301 -11.45 -8.49 -5.02
C ILE A 301 -11.19 -7.72 -3.73
N ARG A 302 -9.92 -7.34 -3.53
CA ARG A 302 -9.49 -6.39 -2.49
C ARG A 302 -9.38 -5.03 -3.15
N LEU A 303 -10.44 -4.24 -3.04
CA LEU A 303 -10.49 -2.90 -3.62
C LEU A 303 -9.94 -1.89 -2.62
N MET A 304 -9.07 -1.00 -3.08
CA MET A 304 -8.43 0.06 -2.29
C MET A 304 -8.43 1.37 -3.09
N ALA A 305 -8.42 2.52 -2.41
CA ALA A 305 -8.28 3.82 -3.10
C ALA A 305 -7.31 4.77 -2.40
N VAL A 306 -6.50 5.47 -3.20
CA VAL A 306 -5.64 6.59 -2.80
C VAL A 306 -5.92 7.77 -3.73
N GLY A 307 -6.85 8.64 -3.30
CA GLY A 307 -7.26 9.86 -4.02
C GLY A 307 -6.83 11.14 -3.30
N TYR A 308 -6.67 12.20 -4.08
CA TYR A 308 -6.54 13.58 -3.62
C TYR A 308 -7.92 14.23 -3.39
N ASN A 309 -8.77 14.19 -4.41
CA ASN A 309 -10.09 14.83 -4.41
C ASN A 309 -11.17 14.00 -5.13
N HIS A 310 -10.80 12.92 -5.80
CA HIS A 310 -11.74 12.04 -6.49
C HIS A 310 -12.24 10.90 -5.59
N ILE A 311 -13.54 10.59 -5.75
CA ILE A 311 -14.18 9.42 -5.17
C ILE A 311 -14.51 8.49 -6.32
N TYR A 312 -13.96 7.28 -6.29
CA TYR A 312 -14.17 6.28 -7.33
C TYR A 312 -15.50 5.55 -7.11
N ALA A 313 -16.11 5.07 -8.18
CA ALA A 313 -17.34 4.31 -8.19
C ALA A 313 -17.11 2.98 -8.93
N TRP A 314 -16.49 2.00 -8.26
CA TRP A 314 -16.18 0.70 -8.86
C TRP A 314 -17.44 -0.03 -9.32
N HIS A 315 -17.53 -0.28 -10.63
CA HIS A 315 -18.66 -0.92 -11.29
C HIS A 315 -18.22 -2.02 -12.28
N PRO A 316 -18.32 -3.30 -11.90
CA PRO A 316 -18.21 -4.43 -12.82
C PRO A 316 -19.55 -4.75 -13.49
N HIS A 317 -19.56 -4.73 -14.83
CA HIS A 317 -20.74 -5.01 -15.64
C HIS A 317 -21.18 -6.46 -15.47
N GLY A 318 -22.47 -6.68 -15.23
CA GLY A 318 -23.07 -8.02 -15.16
C GLY A 318 -22.90 -8.75 -13.82
N TYR A 319 -22.25 -8.15 -12.82
CA TYR A 319 -22.09 -8.76 -11.50
C TYR A 319 -22.51 -7.82 -10.36
N HIS A 320 -23.24 -8.38 -9.39
CA HIS A 320 -23.31 -7.81 -8.05
C HIS A 320 -22.19 -8.41 -7.20
N GLY A 321 -21.37 -7.56 -6.58
CA GLY A 321 -20.37 -7.98 -5.60
C GLY A 321 -20.99 -8.04 -4.21
N LEU A 322 -20.69 -9.10 -3.46
CA LEU A 322 -21.03 -9.21 -2.04
C LEU A 322 -19.88 -8.62 -1.21
N ILE A 323 -20.10 -7.45 -0.61
CA ILE A 323 -19.13 -6.80 0.29
C ILE A 323 -19.15 -7.59 1.61
N ILE A 324 -18.02 -8.22 1.96
CA ILE A 324 -17.87 -9.04 3.16
C ILE A 324 -17.00 -8.40 4.25
N GLY A 325 -16.21 -7.38 3.89
CA GLY A 325 -15.37 -6.63 4.82
C GLY A 325 -15.07 -5.23 4.33
N THR A 326 -14.73 -4.35 5.28
CA THR A 326 -14.32 -2.97 5.07
C THR A 326 -13.17 -2.65 6.01
N ASP A 327 -12.17 -1.91 5.52
CA ASP A 327 -11.00 -1.46 6.27
C ASP A 327 -10.23 -2.56 7.03
N GLY A 328 -10.18 -3.76 6.44
CA GLY A 328 -9.55 -4.94 7.02
C GLY A 328 -10.37 -5.64 8.12
N ARG A 329 -11.65 -5.29 8.28
CA ARG A 329 -12.55 -5.87 9.29
C ARG A 329 -13.74 -6.56 8.63
N LYS A 330 -14.11 -7.74 9.14
CA LYS A 330 -15.31 -8.47 8.75
C LYS A 330 -16.59 -7.67 9.03
N LEU A 331 -17.48 -7.56 8.05
CA LEU A 331 -18.83 -7.03 8.27
C LEU A 331 -19.71 -8.03 9.02
N SER A 332 -20.48 -7.55 10.00
CA SER A 332 -21.52 -8.36 10.67
C SER A 332 -22.70 -8.67 9.75
N TYR A 333 -22.98 -7.78 8.79
CA TYR A 333 -24.05 -7.91 7.79
C TYR A 333 -23.50 -7.56 6.40
N PRO A 334 -22.96 -8.56 5.67
CA PRO A 334 -22.60 -8.41 4.26
C PRO A 334 -23.79 -7.96 3.40
N TYR A 335 -23.52 -7.19 2.35
CA TYR A 335 -24.53 -6.67 1.43
C TYR A 335 -24.02 -6.68 -0.02
N GLU A 336 -24.94 -6.73 -0.98
CA GLU A 336 -24.61 -6.74 -2.41
C GLU A 336 -24.67 -5.33 -3.02
N LYS A 337 -23.79 -5.05 -3.99
CA LYS A 337 -23.86 -3.87 -4.87
C LYS A 337 -23.33 -4.16 -6.27
N ASP A 338 -23.88 -3.43 -7.25
CA ASP A 338 -23.33 -3.26 -8.61
C ASP A 338 -22.29 -2.12 -8.69
N THR A 339 -22.50 -1.02 -7.96
CA THR A 339 -21.63 0.16 -7.97
C THR A 339 -21.23 0.56 -6.55
N LEU A 340 -19.97 0.36 -6.21
CA LEU A 340 -19.41 0.70 -4.90
C LEU A 340 -18.64 2.01 -4.96
N LEU A 341 -19.11 3.02 -4.21
CA LEU A 341 -18.30 4.21 -3.95
C LEU A 341 -17.15 3.84 -3.00
N ILE A 342 -15.96 4.32 -3.30
CA ILE A 342 -14.76 4.16 -2.47
C ILE A 342 -13.95 5.47 -2.46
N GLY A 343 -13.78 6.04 -1.28
CA GLY A 343 -12.99 7.24 -1.02
C GLY A 343 -11.54 6.93 -0.67
N SER A 344 -10.70 7.97 -0.70
CA SER A 344 -9.28 7.86 -0.34
C SER A 344 -9.09 7.31 1.07
N GLY A 345 -8.28 6.25 1.19
CA GLY A 345 -8.01 5.55 2.45
C GLY A 345 -8.89 4.33 2.71
N GLU A 346 -10.08 4.21 2.10
CA GLU A 346 -10.96 3.06 2.31
C GLU A 346 -10.43 1.78 1.64
N ARG A 347 -10.74 0.62 2.23
CA ARG A 347 -10.56 -0.69 1.60
C ARG A 347 -11.83 -1.54 1.72
N TYR A 348 -12.11 -2.34 0.69
CA TYR A 348 -13.26 -3.25 0.66
C TYR A 348 -12.86 -4.64 0.18
N ASP A 349 -13.31 -5.66 0.90
CA ASP A 349 -13.19 -7.07 0.51
C ASP A 349 -14.53 -7.52 -0.09
N ILE A 350 -14.52 -7.86 -1.39
CA ILE A 350 -15.73 -8.07 -2.19
C ILE A 350 -15.67 -9.43 -2.89
N LEU A 351 -16.71 -10.26 -2.72
CA LEU A 351 -16.84 -11.54 -3.42
C LEU A 351 -17.71 -11.40 -4.67
N TYR A 352 -17.20 -11.90 -5.79
CA TYR A 352 -17.93 -12.05 -7.05
C TYR A 352 -18.09 -13.54 -7.35
N LYS A 353 -19.33 -14.02 -7.38
CA LYS A 353 -19.64 -15.40 -7.78
C LYS A 353 -19.81 -15.44 -9.29
N ILE A 354 -18.96 -16.21 -9.97
CA ILE A 354 -19.05 -16.41 -11.42
C ILE A 354 -20.13 -17.46 -11.69
N PRO A 355 -21.18 -17.16 -12.47
CA PRO A 355 -22.22 -18.13 -12.78
C PRO A 355 -21.68 -19.39 -13.46
N ASP A 356 -22.37 -20.51 -13.25
CA ASP A 356 -22.21 -21.71 -14.07
C ASP A 356 -23.22 -21.67 -15.23
N PHE A 357 -22.79 -21.16 -16.37
CA PHE A 357 -23.64 -21.00 -17.55
C PHE A 357 -24.00 -22.34 -18.22
N SER A 358 -23.33 -23.45 -17.88
CA SER A 358 -23.72 -24.79 -18.38
C SER A 358 -25.14 -25.20 -17.95
N SER A 359 -25.63 -24.60 -16.86
CA SER A 359 -26.97 -24.83 -16.30
C SER A 359 -28.08 -23.95 -16.90
N GLN A 360 -27.74 -22.85 -17.59
CA GLN A 360 -28.70 -21.81 -18.00
C GLN A 360 -29.11 -21.92 -19.48
N ARG A 361 -30.32 -22.44 -19.75
CA ARG A 361 -30.94 -22.37 -21.08
C ARG A 361 -31.67 -21.03 -21.27
N GLY A 362 -31.06 -20.04 -21.93
CA GLY A 362 -31.80 -18.80 -22.23
C GLY A 362 -31.12 -17.72 -23.08
N CYS A 363 -31.67 -17.52 -24.29
CA CYS A 363 -31.60 -16.30 -25.13
C CYS A 363 -30.26 -15.93 -25.81
N LEU A 364 -30.23 -16.06 -27.15
CA LEU A 364 -29.12 -15.66 -28.04
C LEU A 364 -28.91 -14.13 -28.20
N SER A 365 -29.80 -13.28 -27.67
CA SER A 365 -29.64 -11.81 -27.72
C SER A 365 -29.22 -11.19 -26.40
N CYS A 366 -29.07 -11.98 -25.35
CA CYS A 366 -28.59 -11.55 -24.04
C CYS A 366 -27.23 -12.19 -23.80
N ASN A 367 -26.24 -11.41 -23.39
CA ASN A 367 -24.83 -11.81 -23.38
C ASN A 367 -24.48 -12.71 -22.17
N TYR A 368 -25.24 -13.80 -21.98
CA TYR A 368 -25.09 -14.75 -20.87
C TYR A 368 -24.23 -15.94 -21.29
N GLY A 369 -22.98 -15.93 -20.82
CA GLY A 369 -22.01 -16.99 -21.06
C GLY A 369 -20.60 -16.55 -20.66
N PRO A 370 -19.61 -17.45 -20.77
CA PRO A 370 -18.20 -17.09 -20.76
C PRO A 370 -17.90 -15.99 -21.78
N GLY A 371 -17.13 -14.99 -21.39
CA GLY A 371 -16.88 -13.82 -22.20
C GLY A 371 -16.14 -12.71 -21.44
N ILE A 372 -16.04 -11.57 -22.10
CA ILE A 372 -15.40 -10.37 -21.56
C ILE A 372 -16.48 -9.38 -21.14
N SER A 373 -16.37 -8.88 -19.91
CA SER A 373 -17.22 -7.82 -19.35
C SER A 373 -16.35 -6.76 -18.69
N ILE A 374 -16.75 -5.50 -18.77
CA ILE A 374 -15.94 -4.36 -18.32
C ILE A 374 -16.12 -4.16 -16.82
N ALA A 375 -15.05 -3.80 -16.11
CA ALA A 375 -15.13 -3.26 -14.77
C ALA A 375 -14.36 -1.95 -14.69
N HIS A 376 -15.01 -0.87 -14.28
CA HIS A 376 -14.46 0.48 -14.40
C HIS A 376 -14.92 1.40 -13.27
N ASP A 377 -14.32 2.59 -13.20
CA ASP A 377 -14.86 3.68 -12.40
C ASP A 377 -16.08 4.30 -13.11
N HIS A 378 -17.23 4.32 -12.45
CA HIS A 378 -18.45 4.92 -12.97
C HIS A 378 -18.54 6.44 -12.68
N ASN A 379 -17.58 7.01 -11.94
CA ASN A 379 -17.39 8.45 -11.89
C ASN A 379 -16.65 8.88 -13.17
N MET A 380 -17.40 9.49 -14.11
CA MET A 380 -16.95 9.74 -15.48
C MET A 380 -15.64 10.53 -15.60
N MET A 381 -15.31 11.37 -14.60
CA MET A 381 -14.05 12.12 -14.58
C MET A 381 -12.84 11.20 -14.39
N GLY A 382 -13.00 10.14 -13.59
CA GLY A 382 -11.98 9.12 -13.37
C GLY A 382 -11.75 8.23 -14.58
N MET A 383 -12.64 8.24 -15.57
CA MET A 383 -12.46 7.48 -16.82
C MET A 383 -11.58 8.16 -17.87
N VAL A 384 -10.93 9.26 -17.50
CA VAL A 384 -10.14 10.12 -18.39
C VAL A 384 -8.67 10.07 -17.97
N SER A 385 -7.74 9.99 -18.93
CA SER A 385 -6.33 10.38 -18.70
C SER A 385 -5.85 11.24 -19.86
N GLN A 386 -5.06 12.27 -19.58
CA GLN A 386 -4.67 13.34 -20.52
C GLN A 386 -5.85 13.96 -21.28
N GLY A 387 -7.02 14.06 -20.64
CA GLY A 387 -8.25 14.58 -21.26
C GLY A 387 -8.92 13.62 -22.26
N ILE A 388 -8.40 12.40 -22.44
CA ILE A 388 -8.92 11.39 -23.37
C ILE A 388 -9.76 10.36 -22.63
N TYR A 389 -10.95 10.07 -23.16
CA TYR A 389 -11.85 9.01 -22.69
C TYR A 389 -11.95 7.88 -23.73
N PRO A 390 -11.98 6.59 -23.33
CA PRO A 390 -11.75 6.10 -21.96
C PRO A 390 -10.26 5.79 -21.77
N HIS A 391 -9.55 6.46 -20.85
CA HIS A 391 -8.17 6.11 -20.44
C HIS A 391 -8.00 6.05 -18.91
N GLY A 392 -9.06 5.69 -18.17
CA GLY A 392 -9.02 5.62 -16.70
C GLY A 392 -8.72 4.22 -16.12
N PRO A 393 -9.10 3.96 -14.85
CA PRO A 393 -8.92 2.71 -14.14
C PRO A 393 -10.00 1.69 -14.55
N GLN A 394 -9.99 1.32 -15.83
CA GLN A 394 -10.84 0.29 -16.40
C GLN A 394 -10.07 -1.01 -16.57
N THR A 395 -10.70 -2.12 -16.27
CA THR A 395 -10.22 -3.48 -16.56
C THR A 395 -11.39 -4.35 -17.05
N ILE A 396 -11.18 -5.66 -17.13
CA ILE A 396 -12.18 -6.64 -17.55
C ILE A 396 -12.23 -7.86 -16.63
N PHE A 397 -13.42 -8.41 -16.49
CA PHE A 397 -13.64 -9.81 -16.15
C PHE A 397 -13.56 -10.63 -17.45
N ASP A 398 -12.54 -11.49 -17.53
CA ASP A 398 -12.28 -12.48 -18.59
C ASP A 398 -12.72 -13.85 -18.06
N VAL A 399 -14.02 -14.15 -18.25
CA VAL A 399 -14.63 -15.38 -17.76
C VAL A 399 -14.55 -16.47 -18.81
N ARG A 400 -14.00 -17.62 -18.42
CA ARG A 400 -13.64 -18.74 -19.30
C ARG A 400 -14.40 -20.00 -18.93
N GLN A 401 -14.63 -20.86 -19.92
CA GLN A 401 -15.22 -22.17 -19.65
C GLN A 401 -14.29 -23.01 -18.78
N LYS A 402 -14.86 -23.66 -17.76
CA LYS A 402 -14.12 -24.62 -16.95
C LYS A 402 -13.95 -25.89 -17.79
N SER A 403 -12.71 -26.18 -18.21
CA SER A 403 -12.45 -27.30 -19.11
C SER A 403 -12.83 -28.63 -18.44
N VAL A 404 -13.98 -29.17 -18.80
CA VAL A 404 -14.39 -30.53 -18.39
C VAL A 404 -13.41 -31.51 -19.04
N LYS A 405 -12.56 -32.15 -18.22
CA LYS A 405 -11.83 -33.33 -18.69
C LYS A 405 -12.87 -34.36 -19.10
N PRO A 406 -12.81 -34.93 -20.32
CA PRO A 406 -13.68 -36.04 -20.65
C PRO A 406 -13.44 -37.17 -19.65
N GLU A 407 -14.52 -37.69 -19.06
CA GLU A 407 -14.46 -38.94 -18.31
C GLU A 407 -13.92 -40.04 -19.24
N LYS A 408 -13.00 -40.86 -18.71
CA LYS A 408 -12.30 -41.92 -19.45
C LYS A 408 -12.98 -43.26 -19.26
#